data_AF-A0A933JBQ9-F1
#
_entry.id   AF-A0A933JBQ9-F1
#
_cell.length_a   1.000
_cell.length_b   1.000
_cell.length_c   1.000
_cell.angle_alpha   90.00
_cell.angle_beta   90.00
_cell.angle_gamma   90.00
#
_symmetry.space_group_name_H-M   'P 1'
#
loop_
_entity.id
_entity.type
_entity.pdbx_description
1 polymer ?
#
loop_
_entity_poly.entity_id
_entity_poly.type
_entity_poly.pdbx_seq_one_letter_code
_entity_poly.pdbx_strand_id
1 'polypeptide(L)'
;MTEQDYYPPRASSGARFRTGLRLAFRRLVNPLLGRIPLNLPGWLRGDPLLAGMLSVIPGLGHLYVGGKPGKALAFFGIFFLLAAWAILFGPEDWAWLVAALPLSFHNWVIMDSYSRALARNRLPRPAGWESVKISFLWTLLLVLVYTSALAATNRYGAVIRLNTGVFEPSFSRGDRLLVRRQRSFRRGDLVYAPRRGGFERVVALPGEQVNIEADGIFIAGKPLPAIYYPLSREIIGDARIFGAQAVVPEGSYCVFFPSRYGDGNWGRQRDAATYWLQQYMTGNENIAGKVILRYSPDVRRFD
;
A
#
# COMPACT_ATOMS: atom_id res chain seq x y z
N MET A 1 -35.66 57.04 -31.65
CA MET A 1 -34.83 55.86 -31.96
C MET A 1 -33.69 55.84 -30.96
N THR A 2 -33.77 54.97 -29.96
CA THR A 2 -32.70 54.78 -28.96
C THR A 2 -31.99 53.47 -29.26
N GLU A 3 -30.74 53.60 -29.65
CA GLU A 3 -29.79 52.54 -29.97
C GLU A 3 -29.44 51.82 -28.65
N GLN A 4 -30.20 50.77 -28.35
CA GLN A 4 -29.99 49.94 -27.17
C GLN A 4 -29.06 48.80 -27.57
N ASP A 5 -27.79 48.94 -27.19
CA ASP A 5 -26.69 48.02 -27.47
C ASP A 5 -27.03 46.56 -27.14
N TYR A 6 -27.11 45.76 -28.19
CA TYR A 6 -27.27 44.32 -28.11
C TYR A 6 -25.93 43.67 -27.74
N TYR A 7 -25.57 43.68 -26.45
CA TYR A 7 -24.44 42.89 -25.97
C TYR A 7 -24.84 41.41 -25.97
N PRO A 8 -24.20 40.54 -26.77
CA PRO A 8 -24.46 39.12 -26.70
C PRO A 8 -24.09 38.62 -25.30
N PRO A 9 -24.91 37.76 -24.67
CA PRO A 9 -24.64 37.26 -23.33
C PRO A 9 -23.27 36.59 -23.33
N ARG A 10 -22.36 37.10 -22.49
CA ARG A 10 -21.03 36.49 -22.28
C ARG A 10 -21.26 35.04 -21.85
N ALA A 11 -21.01 34.11 -22.76
CA ALA A 11 -21.05 32.68 -22.47
C ALA A 11 -20.17 32.44 -21.24
N SER A 12 -20.81 32.00 -20.15
CA SER A 12 -20.14 31.82 -18.86
C SER A 12 -18.91 30.93 -19.05
N SER A 13 -17.79 31.32 -18.45
CA SER A 13 -16.49 30.64 -18.56
C SER A 13 -16.57 29.13 -18.28
N GLY A 14 -17.54 28.71 -17.46
CA GLY A 14 -17.83 27.29 -17.19
C GLY A 14 -18.30 26.47 -18.39
N ALA A 15 -18.98 27.07 -19.39
CA ALA A 15 -19.46 26.36 -20.57
C ALA A 15 -18.30 25.97 -21.50
N ARG A 16 -17.30 26.86 -21.68
CA ARG A 16 -16.11 26.56 -22.50
C ARG A 16 -15.25 25.47 -21.86
N PHE A 17 -15.05 25.52 -20.54
CA PHE A 17 -14.27 24.50 -19.82
C PHE A 17 -14.91 23.10 -19.91
N ARG A 18 -16.23 22.99 -19.69
CA ARG A 18 -16.96 21.71 -19.82
C ARG A 18 -16.90 21.13 -21.23
N THR A 19 -16.89 21.99 -22.25
CA THR A 19 -16.85 21.56 -23.66
C THR A 19 -15.45 21.07 -24.05
N GLY A 20 -14.40 21.79 -23.64
CA GLY A 20 -13.01 21.39 -23.87
C GLY A 20 -12.66 20.07 -23.20
N LEU A 21 -13.04 19.88 -21.93
CA LEU A 21 -12.77 18.64 -21.19
C LEU A 21 -13.47 17.43 -21.82
N ARG A 22 -14.71 17.59 -22.29
CA ARG A 22 -15.46 16.54 -23.01
C ARG A 22 -14.80 16.15 -24.32
N LEU A 23 -14.27 17.12 -25.08
CA LEU A 23 -13.57 16.88 -26.35
C LEU A 23 -12.23 16.18 -26.14
N ALA A 24 -11.43 16.64 -25.17
CA ALA A 24 -10.16 16.01 -24.81
C ALA A 24 -10.36 14.56 -24.34
N PHE A 25 -11.33 14.31 -23.45
CA PHE A 25 -11.66 12.98 -22.97
C PHE A 25 -12.15 12.06 -24.10
N ARG A 26 -13.04 12.55 -24.98
CA ARG A 26 -13.47 11.78 -26.17
C ARG A 26 -12.30 11.41 -27.08
N ARG A 27 -11.38 12.33 -27.35
CA ARG A 27 -10.21 12.07 -28.18
C ARG A 27 -9.26 11.05 -27.58
N LEU A 28 -9.10 11.05 -26.26
CA LEU A 28 -8.17 10.16 -25.57
C LEU A 28 -8.76 8.74 -25.36
N VAL A 29 -10.07 8.66 -25.12
CA VAL A 29 -10.74 7.40 -24.73
C VAL A 29 -11.39 6.67 -25.90
N ASN A 30 -11.94 7.36 -26.90
CA ASN A 30 -12.58 6.71 -28.05
C ASN A 30 -11.66 5.80 -28.87
N PRO A 31 -10.35 6.09 -29.07
CA PRO A 31 -9.47 5.19 -29.82
C PRO A 31 -9.22 3.88 -29.07
N LEU A 32 -9.06 3.96 -27.74
CA LEU A 32 -8.78 2.81 -26.88
C LEU A 32 -10.01 1.93 -26.62
N LEU A 33 -11.21 2.54 -26.59
CA LEU A 33 -12.48 1.86 -26.35
C LEU A 33 -13.34 1.81 -27.63
N GLY A 34 -12.73 1.96 -28.80
CA GLY A 34 -13.43 1.86 -30.09
C GLY A 34 -14.29 0.61 -30.08
N ARG A 35 -15.59 0.76 -30.36
CA ARG A 35 -16.67 -0.22 -30.14
C ARG A 35 -16.14 -1.66 -30.20
N ILE A 36 -15.64 -2.21 -29.09
CA ILE A 36 -15.20 -3.60 -29.05
C ILE A 36 -16.52 -4.35 -29.09
N PRO A 37 -16.90 -4.94 -30.24
CA PRO A 37 -18.12 -5.69 -30.29
C PRO A 37 -17.81 -6.99 -29.54
N LEU A 38 -18.18 -7.04 -28.26
CA LEU A 38 -18.25 -8.32 -27.57
C LEU A 38 -19.32 -9.12 -28.31
N ASN A 39 -18.90 -10.02 -29.20
CA ASN A 39 -19.75 -10.98 -29.90
C ASN A 39 -20.21 -12.05 -28.90
N LEU A 40 -21.01 -11.61 -27.93
CA LEU A 40 -21.67 -12.51 -26.99
C LEU A 40 -22.89 -13.12 -27.67
N PRO A 41 -23.17 -14.42 -27.43
CA PRO A 41 -24.41 -15.08 -27.79
C PRO A 41 -25.62 -14.22 -27.40
N GLY A 42 -26.67 -14.22 -28.23
CA GLY A 42 -27.85 -13.36 -28.02
C GLY A 42 -28.50 -13.51 -26.64
N TRP A 43 -28.51 -14.73 -26.08
CA TRP A 43 -29.04 -15.02 -24.75
C TRP A 43 -28.23 -14.43 -23.60
N LEU A 44 -26.93 -14.16 -23.82
CA LEU A 44 -26.03 -13.48 -22.88
C LEU A 44 -26.01 -11.97 -23.09
N ARG A 45 -26.83 -11.38 -23.97
CA ARG A 45 -26.81 -9.93 -24.17
C ARG A 45 -27.78 -9.27 -23.22
N GLY A 46 -27.23 -8.59 -22.22
CA GLY A 46 -28.00 -7.75 -21.31
C GLY A 46 -28.57 -8.48 -20.11
N ASP A 47 -28.23 -9.75 -19.85
CA ASP A 47 -28.59 -10.46 -18.62
C ASP A 47 -28.21 -9.60 -17.38
N PRO A 48 -29.17 -9.26 -16.49
CA PRO A 48 -28.92 -8.49 -15.29
C PRO A 48 -27.95 -9.13 -14.31
N LEU A 49 -28.03 -10.46 -14.10
CA LEU A 49 -27.14 -11.16 -13.18
C LEU A 49 -25.70 -11.08 -13.70
N LEU A 50 -25.49 -11.34 -14.99
CA LEU A 50 -24.17 -11.21 -15.59
C LEU A 50 -23.65 -9.76 -15.55
N ALA A 51 -24.52 -8.75 -15.76
CA ALA A 51 -24.14 -7.35 -15.60
C ALA A 51 -23.66 -7.05 -14.16
N GLY A 52 -24.32 -7.63 -13.16
CA GLY A 52 -23.91 -7.54 -11.76
C GLY A 52 -22.59 -8.25 -11.50
N MET A 53 -22.42 -9.50 -11.96
CA MET A 53 -21.20 -10.29 -11.79
C MET A 53 -19.99 -9.61 -12.43
N LEU A 54 -20.13 -9.11 -13.65
CA LEU A 54 -19.06 -8.37 -14.32
C LEU A 54 -18.72 -7.08 -13.59
N SER A 55 -19.66 -6.47 -12.88
CA SER A 55 -19.43 -5.26 -12.09
C SER A 55 -18.60 -5.48 -10.84
N VAL A 56 -18.21 -6.72 -10.49
CA VAL A 56 -17.13 -7.01 -9.51
C VAL A 56 -15.81 -6.35 -9.94
N ILE A 57 -15.63 -6.11 -11.24
CA ILE A 57 -14.65 -5.14 -11.74
C ILE A 57 -15.42 -3.84 -12.01
N PRO A 58 -15.19 -2.78 -11.22
CA PRO A 58 -15.97 -1.54 -11.31
C PRO A 58 -16.04 -0.99 -12.73
N GLY A 59 -17.26 -0.80 -13.25
CA GLY A 59 -17.53 -0.27 -14.58
C GLY A 59 -17.63 -1.32 -15.70
N LEU A 60 -17.18 -2.57 -15.50
CA LEU A 60 -17.22 -3.59 -16.56
C LEU A 60 -18.65 -4.03 -16.89
N GLY A 61 -19.55 -4.13 -15.90
CA GLY A 61 -20.97 -4.37 -16.17
C GLY A 61 -21.63 -3.24 -16.97
N HIS A 62 -21.22 -1.98 -16.78
CA HIS A 62 -21.70 -0.86 -17.61
C HIS A 62 -21.27 -0.97 -19.06
N LEU A 63 -20.05 -1.44 -19.32
CA LEU A 63 -19.59 -1.71 -20.69
C LEU A 63 -20.42 -2.83 -21.32
N TYR A 64 -20.65 -3.91 -20.57
CA TYR A 64 -21.45 -5.06 -21.02
C TYR A 64 -22.91 -4.68 -21.35
N VAL A 65 -23.57 -3.85 -20.52
CA VAL A 65 -24.94 -3.37 -20.78
C VAL A 65 -24.98 -2.33 -21.93
N GLY A 66 -23.86 -2.03 -22.59
CA GLY A 66 -23.81 -1.05 -23.68
C GLY A 66 -23.98 0.38 -23.18
N GLY A 67 -23.61 0.64 -21.93
CA GLY A 67 -23.61 1.95 -21.32
C GLY A 67 -22.57 2.89 -21.94
N LYS A 68 -22.60 4.16 -21.53
CA LYS A 68 -21.61 5.15 -21.98
C LYS A 68 -20.22 4.74 -21.44
N PRO A 69 -19.20 4.47 -22.28
CA PRO A 69 -17.89 3.99 -21.83
C PRO A 69 -17.22 4.97 -20.87
N GLY A 70 -17.46 6.28 -21.04
CA GLY A 70 -16.99 7.29 -20.09
C GLY A 70 -17.51 7.13 -18.67
N LYS A 71 -18.71 6.57 -18.47
CA LYS A 71 -19.27 6.28 -17.14
C LYS A 71 -18.55 5.09 -16.50
N ALA A 72 -18.33 4.03 -17.28
CA ALA A 72 -17.57 2.86 -16.84
C ALA A 72 -16.14 3.25 -16.42
N LEU A 73 -15.46 4.05 -17.24
CA LEU A 73 -14.10 4.52 -16.93
C LEU A 73 -14.08 5.44 -15.70
N ALA A 74 -15.10 6.28 -15.51
CA ALA A 74 -15.22 7.10 -14.31
C ALA A 74 -15.40 6.24 -13.05
N PHE A 75 -16.24 5.19 -13.11
CA PHE A 75 -16.42 4.26 -12.00
C PHE A 75 -15.16 3.48 -11.67
N PHE A 76 -14.46 2.99 -12.68
CA PHE A 76 -13.15 2.38 -12.53
C PHE A 76 -12.17 3.36 -11.86
N GLY A 77 -12.01 4.56 -12.41
CA GLY A 77 -11.09 5.57 -11.88
C GLY A 77 -11.38 5.98 -10.44
N ILE A 78 -12.65 6.29 -10.12
CA ILE A 78 -13.06 6.65 -8.75
C ILE A 78 -12.78 5.51 -7.78
N PHE A 79 -13.08 4.27 -8.17
CA PHE A 79 -12.82 3.12 -7.31
C PHE A 79 -11.33 2.98 -6.96
N PHE A 80 -10.44 3.02 -7.96
CA PHE A 80 -8.99 2.89 -7.71
C PHE A 80 -8.44 4.08 -6.92
N LEU A 81 -8.97 5.29 -7.12
CA LEU A 81 -8.61 6.45 -6.30
C LEU A 81 -9.02 6.24 -4.84
N LEU A 82 -10.25 5.77 -4.58
CA LEU A 82 -10.71 5.46 -3.22
C LEU A 82 -9.90 4.33 -2.57
N ALA A 83 -9.58 3.27 -3.32
CA ALA A 83 -8.77 2.17 -2.84
C ALA A 83 -7.33 2.61 -2.52
N ALA A 84 -6.70 3.38 -3.41
CA ALA A 84 -5.37 3.94 -3.17
C ALA A 84 -5.38 4.89 -1.97
N TRP A 85 -6.39 5.74 -1.85
CA TRP A 85 -6.57 6.61 -0.70
C TRP A 85 -6.72 5.81 0.61
N ALA A 86 -7.53 4.74 0.60
CA ALA A 86 -7.68 3.87 1.75
C ALA A 86 -6.37 3.21 2.19
N ILE A 87 -5.56 2.73 1.24
CA ILE A 87 -4.25 2.11 1.51
C ILE A 87 -3.25 3.15 2.06
N LEU A 88 -3.21 4.34 1.46
CA LEU A 88 -2.20 5.34 1.79
C LEU A 88 -2.50 6.13 3.06
N PHE A 89 -3.77 6.36 3.36
CA PHE A 89 -4.21 7.28 4.41
C PHE A 89 -5.08 6.63 5.48
N GLY A 90 -5.54 5.40 5.29
CA GLY A 90 -6.33 4.67 6.30
C GLY A 90 -5.64 4.74 7.67
N PRO A 91 -6.23 5.44 8.66
CA PRO A 91 -5.76 5.40 10.03
C PRO A 91 -5.98 3.99 10.57
N GLU A 92 -5.10 3.46 11.41
CA GLU A 92 -5.25 2.11 11.99
C GLU A 92 -6.64 1.93 12.64
N ASP A 93 -7.15 2.96 13.30
CA ASP A 93 -8.41 2.89 14.05
C ASP A 93 -9.67 3.08 13.17
N TRP A 94 -9.56 3.77 12.03
CA TRP A 94 -10.70 4.17 11.18
C TRP A 94 -10.63 3.52 9.79
N ALA A 95 -9.68 2.61 9.57
CA ALA A 95 -9.48 1.92 8.30
C ALA A 95 -10.75 1.25 7.78
N TRP A 96 -11.61 0.75 8.67
CA TRP A 96 -12.87 0.11 8.32
C TRP A 96 -13.92 1.11 7.78
N LEU A 97 -14.00 2.33 8.33
CA LEU A 97 -14.88 3.39 7.79
C LEU A 97 -14.41 3.83 6.40
N VAL A 98 -13.10 4.01 6.27
CA VAL A 98 -12.46 4.38 5.01
C VAL A 98 -12.61 3.28 3.97
N ALA A 99 -12.56 2.00 4.36
CA ALA A 99 -12.80 0.85 3.49
C ALA A 99 -14.29 0.63 3.17
N ALA A 100 -15.20 1.08 4.03
CA ALA A 100 -16.64 1.01 3.77
C ALA A 100 -17.06 1.90 2.59
N LEU A 101 -16.34 3.00 2.34
CA LEU A 101 -16.60 3.90 1.20
C LEU A 101 -16.42 3.23 -0.17
N PRO A 102 -15.25 2.64 -0.53
CA PRO A 102 -15.09 1.93 -1.79
C PRO A 102 -16.02 0.71 -1.87
N LEU A 103 -16.29 0.01 -0.77
CA LEU A 103 -17.24 -1.09 -0.75
C LEU A 103 -18.67 -0.64 -1.11
N SER A 104 -19.15 0.43 -0.46
CA SER A 104 -20.48 1.00 -0.70
C SER A 104 -20.61 1.53 -2.12
N PHE A 105 -19.57 2.23 -2.60
CA PHE A 105 -19.50 2.71 -3.97
C PHE A 105 -19.54 1.56 -4.98
N HIS A 106 -18.79 0.49 -4.72
CA HIS A 106 -18.76 -0.68 -5.59
C HIS A 106 -20.11 -1.40 -5.62
N ASN A 107 -20.76 -1.58 -4.48
CA ASN A 107 -22.11 -2.14 -4.43
C ASN A 107 -23.11 -1.27 -5.21
N TRP A 108 -23.02 0.06 -5.09
CA TRP A 108 -23.84 0.97 -5.89
C TRP A 108 -23.58 0.83 -7.40
N VAL A 109 -22.32 0.67 -7.82
CA VAL A 109 -21.94 0.41 -9.23
C VAL A 109 -22.58 -0.90 -9.73
N ILE A 110 -22.53 -1.97 -8.94
CA ILE A 110 -23.18 -3.24 -9.26
C ILE A 110 -24.70 -3.05 -9.43
N MET A 111 -25.35 -2.38 -8.48
CA MET A 111 -26.79 -2.13 -8.51
C MET A 111 -27.22 -1.24 -9.68
N ASP A 112 -26.43 -0.22 -10.05
CA ASP A 112 -26.70 0.62 -11.24
C ASP A 112 -26.51 -0.18 -12.54
N SER A 113 -25.52 -1.07 -12.65
CA SER A 113 -25.38 -1.97 -13.79
C SER A 113 -26.56 -2.93 -13.92
N TYR A 114 -26.92 -3.58 -12.82
CA TYR A 114 -28.04 -4.52 -12.73
C TYR A 114 -29.36 -3.85 -13.13
N SER A 115 -29.64 -2.67 -12.57
CA SER A 115 -30.87 -1.90 -12.85
C SER A 115 -30.95 -1.45 -14.31
N ARG A 116 -29.81 -1.12 -14.93
CA ARG A 116 -29.76 -0.78 -16.36
C ARG A 116 -30.00 -1.99 -17.25
N ALA A 117 -29.49 -3.15 -16.88
CA ALA A 117 -29.71 -4.39 -17.60
C ALA A 117 -31.20 -4.77 -17.57
N LEU A 118 -31.85 -4.67 -16.41
CA LEU A 118 -33.31 -4.83 -16.28
C LEU A 118 -34.07 -3.87 -17.21
N ALA A 119 -33.73 -2.58 -17.16
CA ALA A 119 -34.37 -1.57 -17.99
C ALA A 119 -34.18 -1.84 -19.49
N ARG A 120 -32.99 -2.29 -19.90
CA ARG A 120 -32.67 -2.62 -21.29
C ARG A 120 -33.49 -3.81 -21.80
N ASN A 121 -33.69 -4.82 -20.96
CA ASN A 121 -34.46 -6.01 -21.31
C ASN A 121 -35.96 -5.88 -21.04
N ARG A 122 -36.43 -4.70 -20.60
CA ARG A 122 -37.82 -4.44 -20.21
C ARG A 122 -38.32 -5.41 -19.14
N LEU A 123 -37.43 -5.85 -18.26
CA LEU A 123 -37.77 -6.69 -17.12
C LEU A 123 -38.32 -5.83 -15.97
N PRO A 124 -39.27 -6.34 -15.18
CA PRO A 124 -39.78 -5.62 -14.01
C PRO A 124 -38.63 -5.33 -13.04
N ARG A 125 -38.68 -4.15 -12.41
CA ARG A 125 -37.74 -3.85 -11.33
C ARG A 125 -38.11 -4.70 -10.11
N PRO A 126 -37.11 -5.26 -9.41
CA PRO A 126 -37.37 -5.96 -8.15
C PRO A 126 -38.10 -5.04 -7.19
N ALA A 127 -39.04 -5.60 -6.42
CA ALA A 127 -39.70 -4.86 -5.35
C ALA A 127 -38.67 -4.34 -4.33
N GLY A 128 -39.05 -3.37 -3.50
CA GLY A 128 -38.11 -2.73 -2.55
C GLY A 128 -37.31 -3.73 -1.72
N TRP A 129 -37.97 -4.75 -1.17
CA TRP A 129 -37.33 -5.80 -0.38
C TRP A 129 -36.44 -6.75 -1.20
N GLU A 130 -36.80 -7.05 -2.44
CA GLU A 130 -35.96 -7.86 -3.34
C GLU A 130 -34.68 -7.13 -3.71
N SER A 131 -34.76 -5.82 -3.94
CA SER A 131 -33.59 -4.97 -4.18
C SER A 131 -32.62 -4.99 -2.99
N VAL A 132 -33.16 -5.00 -1.76
CA VAL A 132 -32.37 -5.12 -0.52
C VAL A 132 -31.68 -6.49 -0.46
N LYS A 133 -32.38 -7.60 -0.74
CA LYS A 133 -31.77 -8.94 -0.77
C LYS A 133 -30.64 -9.03 -1.80
N ILE A 134 -30.87 -8.54 -3.01
CA ILE A 134 -29.88 -8.54 -4.09
C ILE A 134 -28.66 -7.72 -3.68
N SER A 135 -28.87 -6.50 -3.18
CA SER A 135 -27.80 -5.63 -2.66
C SER A 135 -27.01 -6.28 -1.52
N PHE A 136 -27.69 -6.98 -0.61
CA PHE A 136 -27.04 -7.72 0.48
C PHE A 136 -26.16 -8.85 -0.04
N LEU A 137 -26.66 -9.65 -1.00
CA LEU A 137 -25.87 -10.74 -1.61
C LEU A 137 -24.63 -10.21 -2.33
N TRP A 138 -24.75 -9.10 -3.07
CA TRP A 138 -23.59 -8.46 -3.71
C TRP A 138 -22.61 -7.90 -2.69
N THR A 139 -23.11 -7.29 -1.62
CA THR A 139 -22.26 -6.81 -0.52
C THR A 139 -21.50 -7.97 0.12
N LEU A 140 -22.16 -9.11 0.37
CA LEU A 140 -21.51 -10.31 0.90
C LEU A 140 -20.42 -10.84 -0.04
N LEU A 141 -20.70 -10.91 -1.35
CA LEU A 141 -19.71 -11.29 -2.35
C LEU A 141 -18.51 -10.34 -2.36
N LEU A 142 -18.76 -9.04 -2.31
CA LEU A 142 -17.70 -8.04 -2.27
C LEU A 142 -16.87 -8.18 -0.99
N VAL A 143 -17.50 -8.33 0.18
CA VAL A 143 -16.79 -8.57 1.45
C VAL A 143 -15.88 -9.80 1.32
N LEU A 144 -16.36 -10.90 0.74
CA LEU A 144 -15.54 -12.09 0.50
C LEU A 144 -14.34 -11.80 -0.41
N VAL A 145 -14.54 -11.06 -1.50
CA VAL A 145 -13.46 -10.66 -2.43
C VAL A 145 -12.44 -9.76 -1.74
N TYR A 146 -12.88 -8.73 -1.03
CA TYR A 146 -11.99 -7.78 -0.34
C TYR A 146 -11.25 -8.43 0.82
N THR A 147 -11.92 -9.24 1.63
CA THR A 147 -11.27 -9.95 2.75
C THR A 147 -10.25 -10.95 2.23
N SER A 148 -10.54 -11.66 1.14
CA SER A 148 -9.57 -12.54 0.48
C SER A 148 -8.37 -11.77 -0.07
N ALA A 149 -8.61 -10.62 -0.70
CA ALA A 149 -7.54 -9.75 -1.18
C ALA A 149 -6.69 -9.21 -0.02
N LEU A 150 -7.31 -8.78 1.08
CA LEU A 150 -6.64 -8.29 2.28
C LEU A 150 -5.83 -9.41 2.96
N ALA A 151 -6.39 -10.61 3.07
CA ALA A 151 -5.68 -11.77 3.59
C ALA A 151 -4.48 -12.12 2.71
N ALA A 152 -4.63 -12.02 1.38
CA ALA A 152 -3.52 -12.18 0.45
C ALA A 152 -2.47 -11.08 0.65
N THR A 153 -2.83 -9.80 0.75
CA THR A 153 -1.86 -8.72 0.98
C THR A 153 -1.13 -8.90 2.30
N ASN A 154 -1.82 -9.25 3.38
CA ASN A 154 -1.23 -9.52 4.70
C ASN A 154 -0.24 -10.71 4.66
N ARG A 155 -0.43 -11.65 3.72
CA ARG A 155 0.53 -12.73 3.48
C ARG A 155 1.81 -12.24 2.79
N TYR A 156 1.71 -11.26 1.89
CA TYR A 156 2.83 -10.76 1.10
C TYR A 156 3.57 -9.60 1.75
N GLY A 157 2.93 -8.79 2.58
CA GLY A 157 3.59 -7.71 3.31
C GLY A 157 2.67 -6.88 4.21
N ALA A 158 3.29 -5.99 4.98
CA ALA A 158 2.62 -5.05 5.89
C ALA A 158 3.13 -3.63 5.67
N VAL A 159 2.26 -2.63 5.81
CA VAL A 159 2.66 -1.22 5.87
C VAL A 159 2.82 -0.86 7.34
N ILE A 160 4.01 -0.40 7.73
CA ILE A 160 4.37 -0.14 9.12
C ILE A 160 4.89 1.28 9.26
N ARG A 161 4.39 2.03 10.25
CA ARG A 161 4.84 3.39 10.53
C ARG A 161 6.15 3.36 11.32
N LEU A 162 7.13 4.14 10.87
CA LEU A 162 8.40 4.31 11.55
C LEU A 162 8.24 5.35 12.66
N ASN A 163 8.24 4.91 13.91
CA ASN A 163 8.02 5.79 15.06
C ASN A 163 9.31 6.38 15.66
N THR A 164 10.46 6.15 15.00
CA THR A 164 11.79 6.55 15.48
C THR A 164 12.56 7.32 14.41
N GLY A 165 13.34 8.32 14.82
CA GLY A 165 14.22 9.11 13.93
C GLY A 165 15.62 8.53 13.80
N VAL A 166 15.89 7.35 14.36
CA VAL A 166 17.27 6.81 14.40
C VAL A 166 17.76 6.36 13.01
N PHE A 167 16.85 6.21 12.05
CA PHE A 167 17.19 5.88 10.67
C PHE A 167 17.43 7.11 9.78
N GLU A 168 17.50 8.31 10.35
CA GLU A 168 17.85 9.51 9.61
C GLU A 168 19.31 9.46 9.12
N PRO A 169 19.61 10.04 7.94
CA PRO A 169 18.70 10.75 7.04
C PRO A 169 17.94 9.81 6.07
N SER A 170 18.18 8.50 6.12
CA SER A 170 17.58 7.55 5.17
C SER A 170 16.07 7.39 5.36
N PHE A 171 15.58 7.51 6.59
CA PHE A 171 14.16 7.42 6.92
C PHE A 171 13.85 8.39 8.05
N SER A 172 12.73 9.10 7.92
CA SER A 172 12.27 10.07 8.90
C SER A 172 11.21 9.46 9.81
N ARG A 173 11.12 9.97 11.04
CA ARG A 173 10.01 9.63 11.92
C ARG A 173 8.69 9.96 11.23
N GLY A 174 7.76 9.03 11.22
CA GLY A 174 6.46 9.14 10.55
C GLY A 174 6.38 8.46 9.18
N ASP A 175 7.51 8.10 8.58
CA ASP A 175 7.54 7.35 7.31
C ASP A 175 6.72 6.05 7.41
N ARG A 176 6.00 5.71 6.34
CA ARG A 176 5.31 4.42 6.20
C ARG A 176 6.14 3.50 5.32
N LEU A 177 6.51 2.35 5.85
CA LEU A 177 7.40 1.39 5.20
C LEU A 177 6.61 0.15 4.79
N LEU A 178 6.67 -0.22 3.51
CA LEU A 178 6.13 -1.48 3.02
C LEU A 178 7.15 -2.59 3.27
N VAL A 179 6.79 -3.51 4.15
CA VAL A 179 7.59 -4.67 4.54
C VAL A 179 7.10 -5.89 3.78
N ARG A 180 7.91 -6.42 2.87
CA ARG A 180 7.63 -7.68 2.15
C ARG A 180 8.10 -8.87 2.97
N ARG A 181 7.22 -9.84 3.19
CA ARG A 181 7.57 -11.10 3.85
C ARG A 181 8.53 -11.91 2.98
N GLN A 182 9.69 -12.25 3.52
CA GLN A 182 10.68 -13.11 2.85
C GLN A 182 11.56 -13.80 3.90
N ARG A 183 12.29 -14.85 3.49
CA ARG A 183 13.13 -15.67 4.38
C ARG A 183 14.63 -15.57 4.10
N SER A 184 15.02 -14.81 3.08
CA SER A 184 16.42 -14.60 2.72
C SER A 184 16.66 -13.10 2.70
N PHE A 185 17.70 -12.69 3.40
CA PHE A 185 18.09 -11.28 3.51
C PHE A 185 19.53 -11.12 3.07
N ARG A 186 19.83 -9.94 2.53
CA ARG A 186 21.16 -9.54 2.12
C ARG A 186 21.70 -8.54 3.12
N ARG A 187 23.03 -8.47 3.22
CA ARG A 187 23.70 -7.42 3.96
C ARG A 187 23.21 -6.04 3.49
N GLY A 188 22.92 -5.17 4.44
CA GLY A 188 22.38 -3.84 4.22
C GLY A 188 20.86 -3.77 4.12
N ASP A 189 20.15 -4.91 4.02
CA ASP A 189 18.69 -4.91 4.02
C ASP A 189 18.17 -4.30 5.34
N LEU A 190 17.20 -3.41 5.23
CA LEU A 190 16.40 -2.95 6.36
C LEU A 190 15.26 -3.95 6.56
N VAL A 191 15.20 -4.56 7.73
CA VAL A 191 14.24 -5.60 8.08
C VAL A 191 13.36 -5.17 9.23
N TYR A 192 12.18 -5.76 9.34
CA TYR A 192 11.28 -5.55 10.48
C TYR A 192 11.27 -6.81 11.36
N ALA A 193 11.67 -6.66 12.62
CA ALA A 193 11.72 -7.69 13.65
C ALA A 193 10.82 -7.28 14.83
N PRO A 194 9.51 -7.59 14.79
CA PRO A 194 8.54 -7.08 15.76
C PRO A 194 8.86 -7.48 17.20
N ARG A 195 9.38 -8.70 17.40
CA ARG A 195 9.78 -9.21 18.72
C ARG A 195 10.98 -8.48 19.33
N ARG A 196 11.71 -7.71 18.52
CA ARG A 196 12.90 -6.94 18.92
C ARG A 196 12.66 -5.44 18.99
N GLY A 197 11.42 -5.00 18.81
CA GLY A 197 11.07 -3.60 18.95
C GLY A 197 11.20 -2.77 17.67
N GLY A 198 11.31 -3.38 16.49
CA GLY A 198 11.01 -2.68 15.24
C GLY A 198 11.95 -2.97 14.09
N PHE A 199 12.44 -1.90 13.44
CA PHE A 199 13.28 -2.00 12.26
C PHE A 199 14.75 -2.18 12.64
N GLU A 200 15.48 -2.99 11.88
CA GLU A 200 16.90 -3.27 12.11
C GLU A 200 17.60 -3.43 10.76
N ARG A 201 18.93 -3.19 10.70
CA ARG A 201 19.71 -3.38 9.48
C ARG A 201 20.52 -4.67 9.56
N VAL A 202 20.48 -5.49 8.52
CA VAL A 202 21.30 -6.70 8.41
C VAL A 202 22.75 -6.31 8.17
N VAL A 203 23.65 -6.68 9.09
CA VAL A 203 25.07 -6.35 9.05
C VAL A 203 25.92 -7.55 8.66
N ALA A 204 25.56 -8.74 9.13
CA ALA A 204 26.23 -9.98 8.76
C ALA A 204 25.24 -11.12 8.51
N LEU A 205 25.67 -12.06 7.67
CA LEU A 205 24.93 -13.22 7.18
C LEU A 205 25.33 -14.49 7.96
N PRO A 206 24.53 -15.58 7.88
CA PRO A 206 24.90 -16.88 8.46
C PRO A 206 26.34 -17.30 8.11
N GLY A 207 27.07 -17.80 9.12
CA GLY A 207 28.45 -18.28 8.98
C GLY A 207 29.53 -17.19 8.97
N GLU A 208 29.17 -15.91 8.85
CA GLU A 208 30.15 -14.83 8.87
C GLU A 208 30.64 -14.55 10.29
N GLN A 209 31.93 -14.24 10.43
CA GLN A 209 32.49 -13.78 11.70
C GLN A 209 32.36 -12.26 11.81
N VAL A 210 31.66 -11.79 12.84
CA VAL A 210 31.50 -10.38 13.20
C VAL A 210 32.49 -10.07 14.31
N ASN A 211 33.22 -8.97 14.16
CA ASN A 211 34.05 -8.38 15.21
C ASN A 211 33.68 -6.90 15.33
N ILE A 212 33.48 -6.42 16.55
CA ILE A 212 33.11 -5.03 16.82
C ILE A 212 34.24 -4.40 17.60
N GLU A 213 34.89 -3.41 17.00
CA GLU A 213 35.99 -2.67 17.60
C GLU A 213 35.60 -1.19 17.77
N ALA A 214 36.46 -0.42 18.42
CA ALA A 214 36.18 0.99 18.72
C ALA A 214 36.04 1.85 17.45
N ASP A 215 36.67 1.45 16.36
CA ASP A 215 36.68 2.15 15.07
C ASP A 215 35.62 1.64 14.08
N GLY A 216 34.95 0.51 14.37
CA GLY A 216 33.89 0.02 13.50
C GLY A 216 33.46 -1.43 13.69
N ILE A 217 32.67 -1.90 12.74
CA ILE A 217 32.24 -3.30 12.63
C ILE A 217 33.07 -3.94 11.51
N PHE A 218 33.62 -5.12 11.78
CA PHE A 218 34.45 -5.89 10.87
C PHE A 218 33.80 -7.24 10.59
N ILE A 219 33.71 -7.62 9.32
CA ILE A 219 33.22 -8.92 8.91
C ILE A 219 34.35 -9.70 8.27
N ALA A 220 34.72 -10.84 8.85
CA ALA A 220 35.88 -11.64 8.45
C ALA A 220 37.16 -10.78 8.32
N GLY A 221 37.39 -9.91 9.31
CA GLY A 221 38.55 -9.01 9.36
C GLY A 221 38.51 -7.80 8.42
N LYS A 222 37.47 -7.65 7.59
CA LYS A 222 37.31 -6.50 6.69
C LYS A 222 36.35 -5.47 7.29
N PRO A 223 36.69 -4.17 7.29
CA PRO A 223 35.77 -3.15 7.79
C PRO A 223 34.49 -3.14 6.97
N LEU A 224 33.36 -3.07 7.66
CA LEU A 224 32.05 -2.94 7.03
C LEU A 224 32.00 -1.60 6.27
N PRO A 225 31.56 -1.56 5.00
CA PRO A 225 31.42 -0.30 4.27
C PRO A 225 30.47 0.69 4.97
N ALA A 226 30.80 1.99 4.90
CA ALA A 226 30.02 3.10 5.45
C ALA A 226 28.50 3.00 5.15
N ILE A 227 28.16 2.53 3.95
CA ILE A 227 26.78 2.42 3.46
C ILE A 227 25.92 1.41 4.24
N TYR A 228 26.56 0.48 4.96
CA TYR A 228 25.91 -0.57 5.72
C TYR A 228 25.91 -0.31 7.22
N TYR A 229 26.54 0.77 7.68
CA TYR A 229 26.48 1.11 9.09
C TYR A 229 25.05 1.47 9.49
N PRO A 230 24.67 1.16 10.74
CA PRO A 230 23.47 1.69 11.35
C PRO A 230 23.62 3.20 11.65
N LEU A 231 23.58 4.00 10.57
CA LEU A 231 23.25 5.42 10.41
C LEU A 231 23.86 6.52 11.31
N SER A 232 24.67 6.24 12.33
CA SER A 232 25.72 7.17 12.78
C SER A 232 26.85 6.43 13.50
N ARG A 233 28.10 6.89 13.33
CA ARG A 233 29.25 6.37 14.10
C ARG A 233 29.06 6.55 15.61
N GLU A 234 28.22 7.49 16.04
CA GLU A 234 27.89 7.74 17.45
C GLU A 234 27.22 6.54 18.12
N ILE A 235 26.53 5.69 17.37
CA ILE A 235 25.79 4.52 17.91
C ILE A 235 26.72 3.33 18.17
N ILE A 236 27.89 3.32 17.52
CA ILE A 236 28.99 2.42 17.88
C ILE A 236 29.58 2.83 19.24
N GLY A 237 29.19 3.97 19.82
CA GLY A 237 29.62 4.44 21.14
C GLY A 237 29.16 3.58 22.32
N ASP A 238 28.39 2.51 22.10
CA ASP A 238 28.14 1.52 23.14
C ASP A 238 29.41 0.72 23.44
N ALA A 239 30.25 1.27 24.31
CA ALA A 239 31.51 0.65 24.73
C ALA A 239 31.33 -0.77 25.33
N ARG A 240 30.10 -1.20 25.63
CA ARG A 240 29.78 -2.54 26.14
C ARG A 240 30.06 -3.64 25.12
N ILE A 241 30.05 -3.35 23.81
CA ILE A 241 30.24 -4.37 22.75
C ILE A 241 31.62 -4.35 22.09
N PHE A 242 32.53 -3.46 22.51
CA PHE A 242 33.87 -3.40 21.95
C PHE A 242 34.70 -4.65 22.31
N GLY A 243 35.41 -5.16 21.32
CA GLY A 243 36.16 -6.41 21.39
C GLY A 243 35.27 -7.66 21.36
N ALA A 244 33.96 -7.52 21.11
CA ALA A 244 33.08 -8.67 20.94
C ALA A 244 33.31 -9.31 19.57
N GLN A 245 33.44 -10.63 19.57
CA GLN A 245 33.57 -11.43 18.36
C GLN A 245 32.60 -12.61 18.43
N ALA A 246 31.89 -12.85 17.33
CA ALA A 246 30.99 -13.99 17.22
C ALA A 246 30.87 -14.45 15.75
N VAL A 247 30.64 -15.75 15.56
CA VAL A 247 30.19 -16.28 14.27
C VAL A 247 28.68 -16.27 14.25
N VAL A 248 28.08 -15.74 13.19
CA VAL A 248 26.62 -15.74 13.04
C VAL A 248 26.14 -17.18 12.85
N PRO A 249 25.24 -17.70 13.71
CA PRO A 249 24.74 -19.06 13.57
C PRO A 249 23.99 -19.29 12.26
N GLU A 250 23.93 -20.54 11.81
CA GLU A 250 23.09 -20.94 10.69
C GLU A 250 21.62 -20.56 10.92
N GLY A 251 20.95 -20.07 9.87
CA GLY A 251 19.57 -19.60 9.96
C GLY A 251 19.35 -18.29 10.74
N SER A 252 20.42 -17.62 11.18
CA SER A 252 20.36 -16.35 11.89
C SER A 252 21.06 -15.22 11.12
N TYR A 253 20.72 -13.98 11.46
CA TYR A 253 21.36 -12.78 10.91
C TYR A 253 21.88 -11.91 12.06
N CYS A 254 23.06 -11.31 11.90
CA CYS A 254 23.46 -10.23 12.78
C CYS A 254 22.78 -8.96 12.30
N VAL A 255 21.86 -8.44 13.11
CA VAL A 255 21.06 -7.26 12.81
C VAL A 255 21.33 -6.20 13.86
N PHE A 256 21.59 -4.98 13.39
CA PHE A 256 21.82 -3.86 14.29
C PHE A 256 20.57 -3.00 14.39
N PHE A 257 20.07 -2.86 15.62
CA PHE A 257 19.20 -1.77 15.99
C PHE A 257 20.04 -0.58 16.39
N PRO A 258 19.78 0.61 15.85
CA PRO A 258 20.49 1.78 16.28
C PRO A 258 19.90 2.24 17.63
N SER A 259 20.57 1.88 18.72
CA SER A 259 20.10 2.09 20.10
C SER A 259 20.22 3.57 20.51
N ARG A 260 19.10 4.16 20.97
CA ARG A 260 19.10 5.30 21.91
C ARG A 260 19.00 4.85 23.37
N TYR A 261 19.01 3.55 23.66
CA TYR A 261 18.79 2.97 25.00
C TYR A 261 20.11 2.74 25.75
N GLY A 262 21.07 3.66 25.59
CA GLY A 262 22.43 3.55 26.12
C GLY A 262 22.62 3.97 27.59
N ASP A 263 21.57 4.37 28.31
CA ASP A 263 21.75 5.05 29.61
C ASP A 263 21.78 4.07 30.81
N GLY A 264 21.73 2.76 30.54
CA GLY A 264 21.83 1.72 31.57
C GLY A 264 23.29 1.44 31.96
N ASN A 265 23.66 1.87 33.17
CA ASN A 265 24.98 1.75 33.79
C ASN A 265 25.35 0.28 34.06
N TRP A 266 25.92 -0.43 33.07
CA TRP A 266 26.34 -1.83 33.20
C TRP A 266 27.81 -1.98 32.83
N GLY A 267 28.60 -2.58 33.75
CA GLY A 267 30.05 -2.60 33.73
C GLY A 267 30.71 -3.28 32.51
N ARG A 268 31.93 -2.84 32.20
CA ARG A 268 32.80 -3.28 31.10
C ARG A 268 33.40 -4.67 31.35
N GLN A 269 32.62 -5.74 31.23
CA GLN A 269 33.17 -7.12 31.18
C GLN A 269 33.17 -7.65 29.75
N ARG A 270 34.29 -8.25 29.31
CA ARG A 270 34.47 -8.81 27.96
C ARG A 270 33.47 -9.93 27.65
N ASP A 271 33.08 -10.70 28.66
CA ASP A 271 32.05 -11.73 28.53
C ASP A 271 30.64 -11.12 28.32
N ALA A 272 30.39 -9.93 28.87
CA ALA A 272 29.17 -9.20 28.61
C ALA A 272 29.12 -8.73 27.14
N ALA A 273 30.25 -8.32 26.56
CA ALA A 273 30.32 -7.87 25.16
C ALA A 273 29.86 -8.94 24.17
N THR A 274 30.35 -10.18 24.34
CA THR A 274 29.93 -11.32 23.52
C THR A 274 28.46 -11.68 23.77
N TYR A 275 27.98 -11.62 25.02
CA TYR A 275 26.56 -11.82 25.34
C TYR A 275 25.66 -10.78 24.65
N TRP A 276 26.05 -9.51 24.65
CA TRP A 276 25.35 -8.45 23.94
C TRP A 276 25.40 -8.64 22.42
N LEU A 277 26.52 -9.11 21.87
CA LEU A 277 26.63 -9.45 20.46
C LEU A 277 25.68 -10.59 20.07
N GLN A 278 25.53 -11.61 20.92
CA GLN A 278 24.53 -12.66 20.73
C GLN A 278 23.10 -12.11 20.76
N GLN A 279 22.85 -11.08 21.56
CA GLN A 279 21.56 -10.41 21.48
C GLN A 279 21.32 -9.79 20.11
N TYR A 280 22.31 -9.38 19.33
CA TYR A 280 22.09 -8.89 17.95
C TYR A 280 21.92 -10.01 16.91
N MET A 281 22.02 -11.28 17.31
CA MET A 281 21.73 -12.41 16.43
C MET A 281 20.23 -12.66 16.43
N THR A 282 19.61 -12.54 15.26
CA THR A 282 18.17 -12.73 15.09
C THR A 282 17.93 -13.89 14.16
N GLY A 283 17.30 -14.94 14.70
CA GLY A 283 16.82 -16.06 13.89
C GLY A 283 15.86 -15.59 12.81
N ASN A 284 15.95 -16.19 11.62
CA ASN A 284 15.14 -15.85 10.45
C ASN A 284 13.63 -15.83 10.75
N GLU A 285 13.16 -16.69 11.64
CA GLU A 285 11.78 -16.78 12.11
C GLU A 285 11.31 -15.55 12.90
N ASN A 286 12.23 -14.76 13.45
CA ASN A 286 11.94 -13.53 14.18
C ASN A 286 11.94 -12.29 13.28
N ILE A 287 12.33 -12.43 12.01
CA ILE A 287 12.29 -11.37 11.01
C ILE A 287 10.98 -11.49 10.20
N ALA A 288 10.09 -10.52 10.35
CA ALA A 288 8.80 -10.52 9.66
C ALA A 288 8.95 -10.21 8.16
N GLY A 289 9.95 -9.42 7.76
CA GLY A 289 10.22 -9.16 6.35
C GLY A 289 11.21 -8.03 6.09
N LYS A 290 11.38 -7.71 4.80
CA LYS A 290 12.28 -6.67 4.29
C LYS A 290 11.50 -5.44 3.87
N VAL A 291 11.99 -4.27 4.22
CA VAL A 291 11.50 -3.00 3.68
C VAL A 291 11.82 -2.91 2.18
N ILE A 292 10.78 -2.78 1.36
CA ILE A 292 10.90 -2.69 -0.11
C ILE A 292 10.47 -1.33 -0.67
N LEU A 293 9.69 -0.56 0.09
CA LEU A 293 9.21 0.74 -0.33
C LEU A 293 9.07 1.65 0.90
N ARG A 294 9.41 2.93 0.71
CA ARG A 294 9.19 4.01 1.66
C ARG A 294 8.17 4.98 1.08
N TYR A 295 7.17 5.33 1.86
CA TYR A 295 6.23 6.40 1.57
C TYR A 295 6.25 7.40 2.74
N SER A 296 6.59 8.66 2.46
CA SER A 296 6.63 9.72 3.46
C SER A 296 5.46 10.67 3.20
N PRO A 297 4.36 10.60 3.97
CA PRO A 297 3.24 11.51 3.81
C PRO A 297 3.53 12.93 4.33
N ASP A 298 4.60 13.12 5.12
CA ASP A 298 4.99 14.43 5.63
C ASP A 298 5.64 15.25 4.50
N VAL A 299 4.79 15.95 3.76
CA VAL A 299 5.18 17.27 3.23
C VAL A 299 5.45 18.10 4.47
N ARG A 300 6.74 18.29 4.80
CA ARG A 300 7.22 19.09 5.93
C ARG A 300 6.23 20.22 6.19
N ARG A 301 5.62 20.26 7.37
CA ARG A 301 5.05 21.51 7.86
C ARG A 301 6.21 22.49 7.83
N PHE A 302 6.15 23.44 6.91
CA PHE A 302 7.01 24.61 6.94
C PHE A 302 6.55 25.38 8.18
N ASP A 303 7.21 25.11 9.31
CA ASP A 303 7.21 25.99 10.47
C ASP A 303 8.22 27.11 10.23
#